data_AF-A0A5S3Z377-F1
#
_entry.id   AF-A0A5S3Z377-F1
#
_cell.length_a   1.000
_cell.length_b   1.000
_cell.length_c   1.000
_cell.angle_alpha   90.00
_cell.angle_beta   90.00
_cell.angle_gamma   90.00
#
_symmetry.space_group_name_H-M   'P 1'
#
loop_
_entity.id
_entity.type
_entity.pdbx_description
1 polymer ?
#
loop_
_entity_poly.entity_id
_entity_poly.type
_entity_poly.pdbx_seq_one_letter_code
_entity_poly.pdbx_strand_id
1 'polypeptide(L)'
;MIKAIAMLLALISSTLIAAGPSWDHSIKIDAPKLTVKEAAQQCHKSLINAPELLEAWCKKAYEMGYWSALVPISLHTGDGTRLVAEAKERLKNKEPGAYTTLAWLYGSGQFVKKDIAKAIALREELLVLDKSFTPNQIAANHMKLADLYIQERNWKKVAIHAEHVLKHTQSNFQKKYAKRQLESAERHLSSNEL
;
A
#
# COMPACT_ATOMS: atom_id res chain seq x y z
N MET A 1 24.48 -55.64 16.71
CA MET A 1 23.36 -54.76 17.13
C MET A 1 23.95 -53.63 17.96
N ILE A 2 23.93 -52.38 17.48
CA ILE A 2 23.96 -51.10 18.23
C ILE A 2 23.88 -49.96 17.18
N LYS A 3 22.71 -49.28 17.18
CA LYS A 3 22.41 -47.85 16.94
C LYS A 3 23.18 -47.15 15.78
N ALA A 4 22.60 -46.91 14.61
CA ALA A 4 21.47 -46.03 14.26
C ALA A 4 21.63 -44.56 14.71
N ILE A 5 21.65 -43.69 13.69
CA ILE A 5 21.26 -42.26 13.67
C ILE A 5 22.36 -41.24 14.01
N ALA A 6 22.98 -40.69 12.97
CA ALA A 6 23.61 -39.38 12.98
C ALA A 6 23.52 -38.71 11.59
N MET A 7 22.30 -38.45 11.13
CA MET A 7 22.03 -37.50 10.05
C MET A 7 20.65 -36.90 10.30
N LEU A 8 20.59 -35.77 11.00
CA LEU A 8 19.57 -34.73 10.81
C LEU A 8 19.98 -33.49 11.61
N LEU A 9 21.06 -32.81 11.17
CA LEU A 9 21.28 -31.42 11.59
C LEU A 9 20.41 -30.54 10.70
N ALA A 10 19.26 -30.21 11.29
CA ALA A 10 18.25 -29.25 10.92
C ALA A 10 18.60 -28.35 9.72
N LEU A 11 17.79 -28.50 8.67
CA LEU A 11 17.41 -27.44 7.76
C LEU A 11 16.90 -26.26 8.59
N ILE A 12 17.79 -25.32 8.93
CA ILE A 12 17.36 -24.00 9.40
C ILE A 12 16.86 -23.29 8.16
N SER A 13 15.56 -23.47 7.91
CA SER A 13 14.79 -22.72 6.93
C SER A 13 15.13 -21.25 7.07
N SER A 14 15.65 -20.67 6.01
CA SER A 14 15.97 -19.25 5.88
C SER A 14 14.67 -18.45 5.79
N THR A 15 13.88 -18.46 6.86
CA THR A 15 12.86 -17.43 7.07
C THR A 15 13.61 -16.18 7.53
N LEU A 16 14.22 -15.47 6.57
CA LEU A 16 14.39 -14.03 6.75
C LEU A 16 12.97 -13.47 6.86
N ILE A 17 12.48 -13.39 8.10
CA ILE A 17 11.43 -12.44 8.43
C ILE A 17 12.06 -11.10 8.05
N ALA A 18 11.53 -10.47 7.00
CA ALA A 18 11.83 -9.09 6.71
C ALA A 18 11.30 -8.27 7.89
N ALA A 19 12.07 -8.22 8.98
CA ALA A 19 11.76 -7.42 10.13
C ALA A 19 11.75 -5.98 9.63
N GLY A 20 10.58 -5.35 9.69
CA GLY A 20 10.44 -3.93 9.35
C GLY A 20 11.38 -3.09 10.22
N PRO A 21 11.56 -1.79 9.89
CA PRO A 21 12.46 -0.91 10.64
C PRO A 21 12.26 -1.05 12.14
N SER A 22 13.34 -1.31 12.89
CA SER A 22 13.26 -1.59 14.32
C SER A 22 12.56 -0.46 15.07
N TRP A 23 11.84 -0.87 16.11
CA TRP A 23 11.20 0.04 17.05
C TRP A 23 12.25 0.93 17.72
N ASP A 24 12.00 2.24 17.78
CA ASP A 24 12.94 3.18 18.41
C ASP A 24 12.53 3.44 19.87
N HIS A 25 13.25 2.87 20.82
CA HIS A 25 12.94 3.03 22.25
C HIS A 25 13.39 4.38 22.84
N SER A 26 14.18 5.17 22.10
CA SER A 26 14.70 6.46 22.55
C SER A 26 13.65 7.57 22.46
N ILE A 27 12.73 7.48 21.49
CA ILE A 27 11.67 8.46 21.29
C ILE A 27 10.53 8.21 22.29
N LYS A 28 10.18 9.24 23.07
CA LYS A 28 9.07 9.20 24.03
C LYS A 28 7.82 9.88 23.48
N ILE A 29 6.65 9.29 23.72
CA ILE A 29 5.36 9.75 23.16
C ILE A 29 4.91 11.10 23.74
N ASP A 30 5.40 11.43 24.94
CA ASP A 30 5.16 12.64 25.69
C ASP A 30 6.34 13.63 25.61
N ALA A 31 7.34 13.36 24.77
CA ALA A 31 8.47 14.27 24.60
C ALA A 31 7.98 15.66 24.16
N PRO A 32 8.42 16.75 24.83
CA PRO A 32 7.90 18.10 24.57
C PRO A 32 8.20 18.62 23.16
N LYS A 33 9.19 18.04 22.48
CA LYS A 33 9.58 18.38 21.10
C LYS A 33 9.23 17.29 20.09
N LEU A 34 8.35 16.35 20.45
CA LEU A 34 7.91 15.30 19.54
C LEU A 34 7.33 15.92 18.27
N THR A 35 7.82 15.51 17.12
CA THR A 35 7.32 15.94 15.82
C THR A 35 6.24 14.99 15.28
N VAL A 36 5.36 15.50 14.43
CA VAL A 36 4.35 14.67 13.76
C VAL A 36 4.99 13.54 12.94
N LYS A 37 6.18 13.78 12.37
CA LYS A 37 6.94 12.79 11.60
C LYS A 37 7.42 11.65 12.49
N GLU A 38 7.99 11.95 13.65
CA GLU A 38 8.44 10.93 14.62
C GLU A 38 7.26 10.12 15.12
N ALA A 39 6.15 10.78 15.50
CA ALA A 39 4.93 10.10 15.93
C ALA A 39 4.37 9.18 14.82
N ALA A 40 4.32 9.64 13.57
CA ALA A 40 3.86 8.86 12.42
C ALA A 40 4.79 7.67 12.11
N GLN A 41 6.12 7.87 12.20
CA GLN A 41 7.09 6.79 12.01
C GLN A 41 6.97 5.72 13.08
N GLN A 42 6.82 6.13 14.34
CA GLN A 42 6.55 5.21 15.43
C GLN A 42 5.20 4.50 15.20
N CYS A 43 4.10 5.20 14.95
CA CYS A 43 2.83 4.55 14.59
C CYS A 43 2.97 3.46 13.51
N HIS A 44 3.73 3.72 12.43
CA HIS A 44 3.94 2.74 11.37
C HIS A 44 4.81 1.54 11.82
N LYS A 45 5.89 1.79 12.55
CA LYS A 45 6.78 0.73 13.07
C LYS A 45 6.06 -0.18 14.07
N SER A 46 5.04 0.32 14.78
CA SER A 46 4.35 -0.44 15.84
C SER A 46 3.58 -1.61 15.25
N LEU A 47 3.11 -1.47 14.01
CA LEU A 47 2.26 -2.47 13.35
C LEU A 47 2.87 -3.87 13.35
N ILE A 48 4.20 -3.96 13.27
CA ILE A 48 4.91 -5.24 13.24
C ILE A 48 5.73 -5.44 14.51
N ASN A 49 6.39 -4.38 15.01
CA ASN A 49 7.46 -4.52 15.99
C ASN A 49 7.03 -4.23 17.45
N ALA A 50 5.89 -3.58 17.66
CA ALA A 50 5.38 -3.21 18.98
C ALA A 50 3.85 -3.01 18.93
N PRO A 51 3.07 -4.05 18.59
CA PRO A 51 1.62 -3.92 18.37
C PRO A 51 0.87 -3.40 19.59
N GLU A 52 1.36 -3.68 20.81
CA GLU A 52 0.81 -3.16 22.06
C GLU A 52 0.93 -1.64 22.21
N LEU A 53 1.85 -1.00 21.48
CA LEU A 53 2.04 0.45 21.46
C LEU A 53 1.37 1.13 20.27
N LEU A 54 0.83 0.37 19.31
CA LEU A 54 0.32 0.89 18.04
C LEU A 54 -0.77 1.94 18.24
N GLU A 55 -1.79 1.60 19.03
CA GLU A 55 -2.91 2.52 19.23
C GLU A 55 -2.45 3.84 19.86
N ALA A 56 -1.55 3.78 20.85
CA ALA A 56 -1.04 4.97 21.51
C ALA A 56 -0.30 5.88 20.52
N TRP A 57 0.67 5.33 19.77
CA TRP A 57 1.45 6.12 18.81
C TRP A 57 0.63 6.61 17.64
N CYS A 58 -0.30 5.81 17.13
CA CYS A 58 -1.15 6.21 16.02
C CYS A 58 -2.21 7.23 16.43
N LYS A 59 -2.79 7.14 17.64
CA LYS A 59 -3.67 8.19 18.18
C LYS A 59 -2.89 9.49 18.34
N LYS A 60 -1.67 9.43 18.89
CA LYS A 60 -0.79 10.60 19.01
C LYS A 60 -0.47 11.23 17.65
N ALA A 61 -0.09 10.44 16.66
CA ALA A 61 0.18 10.93 15.31
C ALA A 61 -1.07 11.57 14.67
N TYR A 62 -2.24 10.95 14.86
CA TYR A 62 -3.52 11.49 14.40
C TYR A 62 -3.83 12.86 15.03
N GLU A 63 -3.72 12.97 16.36
CA GLU A 63 -3.93 14.23 17.10
C GLU A 63 -2.97 15.34 16.64
N MET A 64 -1.77 14.96 16.19
CA MET A 64 -0.78 15.86 15.61
C MET A 64 -1.01 16.17 14.11
N GLY A 65 -2.13 15.73 13.54
CA GLY A 65 -2.55 16.03 12.17
C GLY A 65 -2.21 14.97 11.13
N TYR A 66 -1.60 13.85 11.50
CA TYR A 66 -1.30 12.75 10.57
C TYR A 66 -2.46 11.76 10.49
N TRP A 67 -3.51 12.14 9.75
CA TRP A 67 -4.75 11.33 9.67
C TRP A 67 -4.53 9.93 9.08
N SER A 68 -3.51 9.74 8.25
CA SER A 68 -3.14 8.42 7.71
C SER A 68 -2.77 7.40 8.80
N ALA A 69 -2.54 7.83 10.05
CA ALA A 69 -2.43 6.94 11.21
C ALA A 69 -3.69 6.08 11.44
N LEU A 70 -4.84 6.47 10.88
CA LEU A 70 -6.04 5.63 10.91
C LEU A 70 -5.87 4.32 10.13
N VAL A 71 -4.99 4.26 9.13
CA VAL A 71 -4.71 3.02 8.38
C VAL A 71 -4.17 1.91 9.29
N PRO A 72 -3.03 2.09 9.98
CA PRO A 72 -2.53 1.06 10.90
C PRO A 72 -3.48 0.78 12.07
N ILE A 73 -4.20 1.78 12.61
CA ILE A 73 -5.25 1.53 13.63
C ILE A 73 -6.32 0.58 13.08
N SER A 74 -6.81 0.83 11.87
CA SER A 74 -7.87 0.02 11.27
C SER A 74 -7.38 -1.40 10.98
N LEU A 75 -6.15 -1.55 10.50
CA LEU A 75 -5.55 -2.86 10.26
C LEU A 75 -5.32 -3.64 11.56
N HIS A 76 -4.93 -2.96 12.64
CA HIS A 76 -4.69 -3.57 13.95
C HIS A 76 -5.99 -4.02 14.61
N THR A 77 -7.03 -3.18 14.58
CA THR A 77 -8.31 -3.44 15.26
C THR A 77 -9.28 -4.26 14.43
N GLY A 78 -9.09 -4.32 13.11
CA GLY A 78 -10.06 -4.88 12.18
C GLY A 78 -11.26 -3.97 11.88
N ASP A 79 -11.34 -2.78 12.48
CA ASP A 79 -12.40 -1.80 12.25
C ASP A 79 -11.90 -0.60 11.46
N GLY A 80 -12.35 -0.49 10.20
CA GLY A 80 -12.05 0.64 9.33
C GLY A 80 -13.12 1.72 9.27
N THR A 81 -14.17 1.67 10.11
CA THR A 81 -15.30 2.61 10.06
C THR A 81 -14.83 4.06 10.11
N ARG A 82 -13.93 4.36 11.06
CA ARG A 82 -13.36 5.71 11.22
C ARG A 82 -12.47 6.13 10.04
N LEU A 83 -11.64 5.23 9.53
CA LEU A 83 -10.80 5.49 8.34
C LEU A 83 -11.66 5.81 7.12
N VAL A 84 -12.71 5.03 6.88
CA VAL A 84 -13.64 5.23 5.75
C VAL A 84 -14.36 6.58 5.87
N ALA A 85 -14.85 6.92 7.06
CA ALA A 85 -15.53 8.19 7.30
C ALA A 85 -14.59 9.39 7.08
N GLU A 86 -13.40 9.37 7.69
CA GLU A 86 -12.39 10.42 7.53
C GLU A 86 -11.98 10.59 6.06
N ALA A 87 -11.70 9.49 5.36
CA ALA A 87 -11.29 9.55 3.96
C ALA A 87 -12.42 10.08 3.06
N LYS A 88 -13.69 9.75 3.34
CA LYS A 88 -14.84 10.33 2.62
C LYS A 88 -14.99 11.82 2.85
N GLU A 89 -14.75 12.29 4.08
CA GLU A 89 -14.81 13.72 4.39
C GLU A 89 -13.70 14.48 3.65
N ARG A 90 -12.46 14.00 3.72
CA ARG A 90 -11.31 14.59 3.03
C ARG A 90 -11.42 14.55 1.50
N LEU A 91 -12.14 13.57 0.95
CA LEU A 91 -12.44 13.52 -0.47
C LEU A 91 -13.26 14.74 -0.92
N LYS A 92 -14.16 15.27 -0.08
CA LYS A 92 -14.94 16.49 -0.40
C LYS A 92 -14.02 17.71 -0.60
N ASN A 93 -12.90 17.74 0.13
CA ASN A 93 -11.86 18.77 0.01
C ASN A 93 -10.81 18.43 -1.06
N LYS A 94 -11.04 17.37 -1.85
CA LYS A 94 -10.16 16.91 -2.92
C LYS A 94 -8.73 16.60 -2.44
N GLU A 95 -8.57 16.09 -1.22
CA GLU A 95 -7.25 15.74 -0.71
C GLU A 95 -6.69 14.48 -1.42
N PRO A 96 -5.49 14.52 -2.04
CA PRO A 96 -4.90 13.38 -2.75
C PRO A 96 -4.81 12.09 -1.92
N GLY A 97 -4.53 12.20 -0.63
CA GLY A 97 -4.49 11.07 0.30
C GLY A 97 -5.83 10.35 0.44
N ALA A 98 -6.95 11.08 0.34
CA ALA A 98 -8.29 10.52 0.42
C ALA A 98 -8.61 9.65 -0.80
N TYR A 99 -8.28 10.14 -2.00
CA TYR A 99 -8.44 9.38 -3.25
C TYR A 99 -7.67 8.06 -3.22
N THR A 100 -6.38 8.13 -2.86
CA THR A 100 -5.53 6.92 -2.80
C THR A 100 -6.02 5.92 -1.76
N THR A 101 -6.45 6.40 -0.58
CA THR A 101 -6.97 5.56 0.50
C THR A 101 -8.29 4.89 0.08
N LEU A 102 -9.27 5.66 -0.39
CA LEU A 102 -10.57 5.10 -0.81
C LEU A 102 -10.42 4.17 -2.02
N ALA A 103 -9.56 4.48 -2.99
CA ALA A 103 -9.30 3.61 -4.13
C ALA A 103 -8.71 2.26 -3.66
N TRP A 104 -7.81 2.26 -2.67
CA TRP A 104 -7.32 1.01 -2.07
C TRP A 104 -8.42 0.23 -1.35
N LEU A 105 -9.24 0.90 -0.52
CA LEU A 105 -10.32 0.26 0.24
C LEU A 105 -11.35 -0.40 -0.68
N TYR A 106 -11.87 0.33 -1.68
CA TYR A 106 -12.81 -0.23 -2.66
C TYR A 106 -12.16 -1.30 -3.55
N GLY A 107 -10.91 -1.11 -3.95
CA GLY A 107 -10.20 -2.05 -4.82
C GLY A 107 -9.89 -3.39 -4.15
N SER A 108 -9.63 -3.37 -2.84
CA SER A 108 -9.34 -4.57 -2.05
C SER A 108 -10.60 -5.20 -1.43
N GLY A 109 -11.63 -4.40 -1.16
CA GLY A 109 -12.75 -4.81 -0.30
C GLY A 109 -12.41 -4.74 1.20
N GLN A 110 -11.30 -4.11 1.57
CA GLN A 110 -10.94 -3.91 2.97
C GLN A 110 -11.88 -2.88 3.60
N PHE A 111 -12.58 -3.27 4.67
CA PHE A 111 -13.53 -2.45 5.44
C PHE A 111 -14.77 -1.92 4.68
N VAL A 112 -14.84 -2.12 3.37
CA VAL A 112 -15.96 -1.71 2.51
C VAL A 112 -16.28 -2.81 1.51
N LYS A 113 -17.50 -2.84 0.97
CA LYS A 113 -17.81 -3.74 -0.15
C LYS A 113 -16.87 -3.44 -1.32
N LYS A 114 -16.23 -4.48 -1.85
CA LYS A 114 -15.33 -4.39 -3.00
C LYS A 114 -16.06 -3.78 -4.20
N ASP A 115 -15.45 -2.78 -4.81
CA ASP A 115 -15.97 -2.03 -5.95
C ASP A 115 -14.79 -1.56 -6.83
N ILE A 116 -14.45 -2.37 -7.83
CA ILE A 116 -13.29 -2.12 -8.69
C ILE A 116 -13.51 -0.89 -9.58
N ALA A 117 -14.71 -0.73 -10.13
CA ALA A 117 -15.06 0.40 -10.97
C ALA A 117 -14.88 1.73 -10.22
N LYS A 118 -15.34 1.79 -8.96
CA LYS A 118 -15.15 2.97 -8.12
C LYS A 118 -13.68 3.23 -7.77
N ALA A 119 -12.92 2.17 -7.51
CA ALA A 119 -11.48 2.28 -7.24
C ALA A 119 -10.70 2.83 -8.45
N ILE A 120 -11.07 2.41 -9.66
CA ILE A 120 -10.51 2.94 -10.93
C ILE A 120 -10.88 4.41 -11.06
N ALA A 121 -12.16 4.76 -10.94
CA ALA A 121 -12.64 6.14 -11.09
C ALA A 121 -11.94 7.12 -10.14
N LEU A 122 -11.80 6.76 -8.85
CA LEU A 122 -11.09 7.59 -7.86
C LEU A 122 -9.62 7.83 -8.25
N ARG A 123 -8.97 6.83 -8.83
CA ARG A 123 -7.55 6.91 -9.19
C ARG A 123 -7.33 7.67 -10.50
N GLU A 124 -8.25 7.55 -11.45
CA GLU A 124 -8.26 8.36 -12.67
C GLU A 124 -8.54 9.83 -12.34
N GLU A 125 -9.52 10.12 -11.47
CA GLU A 125 -9.81 11.49 -11.02
C GLU A 125 -8.60 12.12 -10.31
N LEU A 126 -7.91 11.35 -9.46
CA LEU A 126 -6.69 11.80 -8.78
C LEU A 126 -5.60 12.25 -9.78
N LEU A 127 -5.39 11.50 -10.85
CA LEU A 127 -4.39 11.81 -11.88
C LEU A 127 -4.71 13.09 -12.66
N VAL A 128 -6.00 13.46 -12.75
CA VAL A 128 -6.43 14.72 -13.37
C VAL A 128 -6.28 15.89 -12.41
N LEU A 129 -6.58 15.65 -11.13
CA LEU A 129 -6.64 16.67 -10.09
C LEU A 129 -5.24 17.18 -9.69
N ASP A 130 -4.32 16.27 -9.35
CA ASP A 130 -3.07 16.65 -8.70
C ASP A 130 -1.91 16.76 -9.69
N LYS A 131 -1.76 17.97 -10.24
CA LYS A 131 -0.65 18.31 -11.15
C LYS A 131 0.71 18.44 -10.46
N SER A 132 0.77 18.34 -9.12
CA SER A 132 2.01 18.43 -8.35
C SER A 132 2.76 17.10 -8.24
N PHE A 133 2.15 16.00 -8.70
CA PHE A 133 2.79 14.69 -8.66
C PHE A 133 4.07 14.63 -9.48
N THR A 134 5.12 14.10 -8.85
CA THR A 134 6.35 13.70 -9.53
C THR A 134 6.07 12.58 -10.54
N PRO A 135 6.92 12.41 -11.57
CA PRO A 135 6.79 11.29 -12.51
C PRO A 135 6.68 9.92 -11.84
N ASN A 136 7.40 9.69 -10.74
CA ASN A 136 7.32 8.44 -9.97
C ASN A 136 5.98 8.26 -9.24
N GLN A 137 5.34 9.35 -8.79
CA GLN A 137 3.99 9.30 -8.18
C GLN A 137 2.91 9.07 -9.23
N ILE A 138 3.02 9.71 -10.40
CA ILE A 138 2.13 9.43 -11.54
C ILE A 138 2.28 7.96 -11.95
N ALA A 139 3.52 7.49 -12.13
CA ALA A 139 3.79 6.08 -12.44
C ALA A 139 3.25 5.12 -11.38
N ALA A 140 3.40 5.40 -10.09
CA ALA A 140 2.81 4.56 -9.03
C ALA A 140 1.28 4.44 -9.17
N ASN A 141 0.60 5.52 -9.56
CA ASN A 141 -0.84 5.49 -9.81
C ASN A 141 -1.19 4.69 -11.07
N HIS A 142 -0.44 4.82 -12.16
CA HIS A 142 -0.64 3.98 -13.35
C HIS A 142 -0.41 2.49 -13.06
N MET A 143 0.63 2.13 -12.28
CA MET A 143 0.85 0.73 -11.87
C MET A 143 -0.37 0.15 -11.14
N LYS A 144 -0.99 0.94 -10.27
CA LYS A 144 -2.18 0.51 -9.54
C LYS A 144 -3.45 0.52 -10.36
N LEU A 145 -3.59 1.40 -11.36
CA LEU A 145 -4.64 1.27 -12.36
C LEU A 145 -4.50 -0.05 -13.11
N ALA A 146 -3.29 -0.41 -13.55
CA ALA A 146 -3.04 -1.71 -14.16
C ALA A 146 -3.40 -2.89 -13.22
N ASP A 147 -3.06 -2.83 -11.92
CA ASP A 147 -3.49 -3.85 -10.94
C ASP A 147 -5.03 -3.99 -10.85
N LEU A 148 -5.77 -2.87 -10.94
CA LEU A 148 -7.24 -2.89 -10.93
C LEU A 148 -7.80 -3.44 -12.25
N TYR A 149 -7.26 -3.04 -13.39
CA TYR A 149 -7.69 -3.53 -14.70
C TYR A 149 -7.35 -5.02 -14.92
N ILE A 150 -6.32 -5.56 -14.26
CA ILE A 150 -6.08 -7.01 -14.20
C ILE A 150 -7.28 -7.72 -13.56
N GLN A 151 -7.85 -7.17 -12.49
CA GLN A 151 -9.00 -7.78 -11.81
C GLN A 151 -10.27 -7.76 -12.67
N GLU A 152 -10.40 -6.78 -13.57
CA GLU A 152 -11.47 -6.73 -14.58
C GLU A 152 -11.15 -7.53 -15.86
N ARG A 153 -9.97 -8.15 -15.95
CA ARG A 153 -9.45 -8.79 -17.17
C ARG A 153 -9.42 -7.85 -18.38
N ASN A 154 -9.28 -6.55 -18.15
CA ASN A 154 -9.16 -5.55 -19.20
C ASN A 154 -7.72 -5.39 -19.66
N TRP A 155 -7.20 -6.40 -20.37
CA TRP A 155 -5.79 -6.50 -20.74
C TRP A 155 -5.30 -5.34 -21.62
N LYS A 156 -6.18 -4.76 -22.44
CA LYS A 156 -5.86 -3.55 -23.23
C LYS A 156 -5.51 -2.37 -22.31
N LYS A 157 -6.31 -2.12 -21.27
CA LYS A 157 -6.02 -1.08 -20.28
C LYS A 157 -4.79 -1.41 -19.44
N VAL A 158 -4.57 -2.69 -19.09
CA VAL A 158 -3.34 -3.11 -18.39
C VAL A 158 -2.09 -2.71 -19.19
N ALA A 159 -2.06 -3.01 -20.50
CA ALA A 159 -0.94 -2.66 -21.38
C ALA A 159 -0.71 -1.13 -21.41
N ILE A 160 -1.76 -0.35 -21.66
CA ILE A 160 -1.70 1.13 -21.70
C ILE A 160 -1.06 1.70 -20.41
N HIS A 161 -1.55 1.26 -19.25
CA HIS A 161 -1.04 1.79 -17.98
C HIS A 161 0.38 1.29 -17.69
N ALA A 162 0.72 0.03 -18.01
CA ALA A 162 2.06 -0.51 -17.83
C ALA A 162 3.10 0.19 -18.73
N GLU A 163 2.79 0.42 -20.00
CA GLU A 163 3.64 1.17 -20.93
C GLU A 163 3.89 2.59 -20.45
N HIS A 164 2.85 3.26 -19.94
CA HIS A 164 3.00 4.58 -19.36
C HIS A 164 4.01 4.58 -18.20
N VAL A 165 3.97 3.57 -17.32
CA VAL A 165 4.94 3.44 -16.23
C VAL A 165 6.35 3.30 -16.77
N LEU A 166 6.57 2.37 -17.72
CA LEU A 166 7.88 2.10 -18.32
C LEU A 166 8.51 3.34 -18.96
N LYS A 167 7.68 4.18 -19.61
CA LYS A 167 8.13 5.39 -20.31
C LYS A 167 8.51 6.53 -19.36
N HIS A 168 7.82 6.69 -18.23
CA HIS A 168 7.90 7.93 -17.44
C HIS A 168 8.57 7.78 -16.07
N THR A 169 8.69 6.57 -15.51
CA THR A 169 9.32 6.39 -14.20
C THR A 169 10.86 6.37 -14.27
N GLN A 170 11.50 6.87 -13.22
CA GLN A 170 12.93 6.65 -12.97
C GLN A 170 13.19 5.48 -12.00
N SER A 171 12.15 4.93 -11.37
CA SER A 171 12.29 3.84 -10.40
C SER A 171 12.46 2.48 -11.08
N ASN A 172 13.61 1.83 -10.85
CA ASN A 172 13.87 0.47 -11.33
C ASN A 172 12.84 -0.55 -10.82
N PHE A 173 12.35 -0.38 -9.59
CA PHE A 173 11.29 -1.22 -9.04
C PHE A 173 10.01 -1.09 -9.87
N GLN A 174 9.59 0.14 -10.16
CA GLN A 174 8.38 0.40 -10.94
C GLN A 174 8.52 -0.13 -12.37
N LYS A 175 9.68 0.05 -13.01
CA LYS A 175 9.97 -0.54 -14.33
C LYS A 175 9.83 -2.06 -14.33
N LYS A 176 10.48 -2.73 -13.37
CA LYS A 176 10.44 -4.19 -13.25
C LYS A 176 9.02 -4.70 -13.01
N TYR A 177 8.21 -3.98 -12.23
CA TYR A 177 6.83 -4.34 -11.96
C TYR A 177 5.94 -4.14 -13.19
N ALA A 178 6.02 -2.99 -13.85
CA ALA A 178 5.25 -2.70 -15.06
C ALA A 178 5.58 -3.65 -16.21
N LYS A 179 6.84 -4.06 -16.37
CA LYS A 179 7.22 -5.08 -17.36
C LYS A 179 6.44 -6.38 -17.17
N ARG A 180 6.28 -6.85 -15.92
CA ARG A 180 5.47 -8.06 -15.62
C ARG A 180 3.98 -7.86 -15.92
N GLN A 181 3.45 -6.65 -15.66
CA GLN A 181 2.06 -6.33 -16.01
C GLN A 181 1.86 -6.35 -17.54
N LEU A 182 2.80 -5.79 -18.29
CA LEU A 182 2.76 -5.76 -19.75
C LEU A 182 2.89 -7.17 -20.35
N GLU A 183 3.87 -7.96 -19.91
CA GLU A 183 4.02 -9.37 -20.33
C GLU A 183 2.77 -10.21 -20.03
N SER A 184 2.06 -9.90 -18.93
CA SER A 184 0.78 -10.54 -18.64
C SER A 184 -0.30 -10.11 -19.62
N ALA A 185 -0.38 -8.82 -19.96
CA ALA A 185 -1.35 -8.30 -20.91
C ALA A 185 -1.12 -8.88 -22.32
N GLU A 186 0.12 -8.88 -22.80
CA GLU A 186 0.50 -9.41 -24.12
C GLU A 186 0.13 -10.90 -24.29
N ARG A 187 0.38 -11.73 -23.27
CA ARG A 187 -0.02 -13.15 -23.28
C ARG A 187 -1.52 -13.34 -23.42
N HIS A 188 -2.34 -12.54 -22.73
CA HIS A 188 -3.79 -12.68 -22.80
C HIS A 188 -4.40 -12.04 -24.05
N LEU A 189 -3.76 -11.01 -24.60
CA LEU A 189 -4.20 -10.41 -25.85
C LEU A 189 -3.90 -11.33 -27.04
N SER A 190 -2.71 -11.93 -27.09
CA SER A 190 -2.33 -12.90 -28.14
C SER A 190 -3.11 -14.21 -28.05
N SER A 191 -3.51 -14.67 -26.86
CA SER A 191 -4.29 -15.90 -26.70
C SER A 191 -5.77 -15.77 -27.10
N ASN A 192 -6.29 -14.54 -27.22
CA ASN A 192 -7.67 -14.25 -27.61
C ASN A 192 -7.82 -13.98 -29.13
N GLU A 193 -6.72 -14.07 -29.89
CA GLU A 193 -6.70 -14.00 -31.35
C GLU A 193 -6.65 -15.39 -32.02
N LEU A 194 -6.78 -16.46 -31.23
CA LEU A 194 -6.93 -17.87 -31.65
C LEU A 194 -8.29 -18.42 -31.20
#